data_AF-A0AAV0XAF0-F1
#
_entry.id   AF-A0AAV0XAF0-F1
#
_cell.length_a   1.000
_cell.length_b   1.000
_cell.length_c   1.000
_cell.angle_alpha   90.00
_cell.angle_beta   90.00
_cell.angle_gamma   90.00
#
_symmetry.space_group_name_H-M   'P 1'
#
loop_
_entity.id
_entity.type
_entity.pdbx_description
1 polymer ?
#
loop_
_entity_poly.entity_id
_entity_poly.type
_entity_poly.pdbx_seq_one_letter_code
_entity_poly.pdbx_strand_id
1 'polypeptide(L)' 'MSNNELEKNRYRKLAGTKGEVYEKPLNKVGLMNIVNRIKPQFNKYVIDEYVKSKNMVVLRLPPYHCELNPIELAWSSV' A
#
# COMPACT_ATOMS: atom_id res chain seq x y z
N MET A 1 27.28 -5.90 -3.54
CA MET A 1 26.10 -5.22 -4.12
C MET A 1 25.63 -4.17 -3.12
N SER A 2 25.55 -2.91 -3.52
CA SER A 2 25.16 -1.81 -2.61
C SER A 2 23.66 -1.89 -2.27
N ASN A 3 23.27 -1.55 -1.04
CA ASN A 3 21.89 -1.58 -0.56
C ASN A 3 20.92 -0.79 -1.47
N ASN A 4 21.43 0.29 -2.08
CA ASN A 4 20.69 1.14 -3.02
C ASN A 4 20.29 0.43 -4.32
N GLU A 5 21.05 -0.58 -4.72
CA GLU A 5 20.82 -1.31 -5.97
C GLU A 5 19.73 -2.37 -5.81
N LEU A 6 19.67 -3.00 -4.62
CA LEU A 6 18.61 -3.93 -4.23
C LEU A 6 17.24 -3.23 -4.17
N GLU A 7 17.18 -2.05 -3.54
CA GLU A 7 15.95 -1.25 -3.51
C GLU A 7 15.47 -0.88 -4.91
N LYS A 8 16.38 -0.38 -5.75
CA LYS A 8 16.04 0.01 -7.12
C LYS A 8 15.49 -1.17 -7.93
N ASN A 9 16.05 -2.37 -7.73
CA ASN A 9 15.56 -3.59 -8.37
C ASN A 9 14.19 -4.04 -7.85
N ARG A 10 13.85 -3.82 -6.57
CA ARG A 10 12.50 -4.07 -6.03
C ARG A 10 11.45 -3.19 -6.72
N TYR A 11 11.70 -1.90 -6.87
CA TYR A 11 10.77 -0.97 -7.53
C TYR A 11 10.59 -1.31 -9.02
N ARG A 12 11.67 -1.68 -9.70
CA ARG A 12 11.63 -2.16 -11.10
C ARG A 12 10.78 -3.42 -11.24
N LYS A 13 10.95 -4.39 -10.34
CA LYS A 13 10.14 -5.62 -10.32
C LYS A 13 8.67 -5.30 -10.08
N LEU A 14 8.36 -4.39 -9.15
CA LEU A 14 6.99 -3.98 -8.85
C LEU A 14 6.31 -3.29 -10.05
N ALA A 15 7.02 -2.42 -10.77
CA ALA A 15 6.52 -1.77 -11.98
C ALA A 15 6.30 -2.79 -13.11
N GLY A 16 7.25 -3.70 -13.32
CA GLY A 16 7.18 -4.71 -14.38
C GLY A 16 6.10 -5.78 -14.16
N THR A 17 5.93 -6.28 -12.93
CA THR A 17 4.87 -7.27 -12.61
C THR A 17 3.47 -6.69 -12.77
N LYS A 18 3.31 -5.36 -12.71
CA LYS A 18 2.01 -4.67 -12.77
C LYS A 18 1.68 -4.09 -14.15
N GLY A 19 2.51 -4.37 -15.16
CA GLY A 19 2.17 -4.14 -16.57
C GLY A 19 2.55 -2.77 -17.16
N GLU A 20 3.27 -1.90 -16.43
CA GLU A 20 3.74 -0.64 -17.03
C GLU A 20 5.13 -0.80 -17.66
N VAL A 21 5.18 -0.59 -18.98
CA VAL A 21 6.41 -0.49 -19.76
C VAL A 21 7.00 0.89 -19.52
N TYR A 22 8.21 0.93 -18.96
CA TYR A 22 8.95 2.17 -18.72
C TYR A 22 10.29 2.15 -19.45
N GLU A 23 10.65 3.25 -20.09
CA GLU A 23 11.91 3.36 -20.84
C GLU A 23 13.12 3.51 -19.89
N LYS A 24 14.23 2.86 -20.21
CA LYS A 24 15.48 3.01 -19.44
C LYS A 24 16.34 4.13 -20.06
N PRO A 25 17.10 4.90 -19.25
CA PRO A 25 17.29 4.75 -17.81
C PRO A 25 16.39 5.69 -16.97
N LEU A 26 15.54 5.10 -16.14
CA LEU A 26 14.70 5.84 -15.19
C LEU A 26 15.41 6.00 -13.82
N ASN A 27 15.45 7.23 -13.31
CA ASN A 27 16.02 7.56 -12.00
C ASN A 27 15.08 7.11 -10.85
N LYS A 28 15.57 7.10 -9.59
CA LYS A 28 14.79 6.63 -8.41
C LYS A 28 13.48 7.43 -8.26
N VAL A 29 13.52 8.72 -8.53
CA VAL A 29 12.37 9.63 -8.44
C VAL A 29 11.29 9.25 -9.45
N GLY A 30 11.64 9.03 -10.72
CA GLY A 30 10.68 8.63 -11.75
C GLY A 30 10.08 7.25 -11.47
N LEU A 31 10.86 6.30 -10.93
CA LEU A 31 10.33 5.00 -10.48
C LEU A 31 9.31 5.19 -9.35
N MET A 32 9.58 6.08 -8.39
CA MET A 32 8.66 6.35 -7.29
C MET A 32 7.35 7.01 -7.77
N ASN A 33 7.42 7.89 -8.77
CA ASN A 33 6.23 8.51 -9.36
C ASN A 33 5.32 7.47 -10.04
N ILE A 34 5.90 6.53 -10.79
CA ILE A 34 5.17 5.42 -11.41
C ILE A 34 4.55 4.54 -10.32
N VAL A 35 5.34 4.14 -9.32
CA VAL A 35 4.86 3.32 -8.21
C VAL A 35 3.72 4.02 -7.44
N ASN A 36 3.82 5.32 -7.16
CA ASN A 36 2.79 6.08 -6.46
C ASN A 36 1.49 6.21 -7.26
N ARG A 37 1.56 6.32 -8.59
CA ARG A 37 0.36 6.28 -9.47
C ARG A 37 -0.33 4.91 -9.45
N ILE A 38 0.47 3.84 -9.43
CA ILE A 38 -0.02 2.46 -9.47
C ILE A 38 -0.53 2.01 -8.09
N LYS A 39 0.15 2.40 -7.01
CA LYS A 39 -0.12 1.95 -5.63
C LYS A 39 -1.61 1.96 -5.22
N PRO A 40 -2.41 3.03 -5.43
CA PRO A 40 -3.81 3.05 -5.03
C PRO A 40 -4.68 2.03 -5.78
N GLN A 41 -4.33 1.66 -7.01
CA GLN A 41 -5.12 0.71 -7.82
C GLN A 41 -5.00 -0.74 -7.32
N PHE A 42 -3.89 -1.04 -6.63
CA PHE A 42 -3.56 -2.39 -6.15
C PHE A 42 -3.60 -2.50 -4.62
N ASN A 43 -3.92 -1.42 -3.90
CA ASN A 43 -4.08 -1.45 -2.46
C ASN A 43 -5.46 -1.99 -2.09
N LYS A 44 -5.79 -3.20 -2.56
CA LYS A 44 -7.01 -3.90 -2.20
C LYS A 44 -6.70 -4.84 -1.05
N TYR A 45 -7.44 -4.71 0.05
CA TYR A 45 -7.39 -5.69 1.11
C TYR A 45 -8.30 -6.85 0.75
N VAL A 46 -7.84 -8.07 1.00
CA VAL A 46 -8.64 -9.30 0.81
C VAL A 46 -9.99 -9.21 1.54
N ILE A 47 -9.99 -8.59 2.72
CA ILE A 47 -11.19 -8.37 3.53
C ILE A 47 -12.18 -7.43 2.82
N ASP A 48 -11.68 -6.38 2.14
CA ASP A 48 -12.57 -5.44 1.45
C ASP A 48 -13.30 -6.12 0.29
N GLU A 49 -12.65 -7.08 -0.39
CA GLU A 49 -13.29 -7.87 -1.46
C GLU A 49 -14.34 -8.84 -0.91
N TYR A 50 -14.07 -9.50 0.22
CA TYR A 50 -15.03 -10.37 0.90
C TYR A 50 -16.24 -9.62 1.46
N VAL A 51 -16.03 -8.44 2.02
CA VAL A 51 -17.10 -7.64 2.63
C VAL A 51 -17.97 -7.02 1.53
N LYS A 52 -17.37 -6.62 0.40
CA LYS A 52 -18.11 -6.16 -0.80
C LYS A 52 -19.03 -7.24 -1.37
N SER A 53 -18.63 -8.51 -1.40
CA SER A 53 -19.48 -9.60 -1.91
C SER A 53 -20.74 -9.82 -1.06
N LYS A 54 -20.72 -9.35 0.19
CA LYS A 54 -21.86 -9.38 1.11
C LYS A 54 -22.64 -8.06 1.16
N ASN A 55 -22.37 -7.12 0.26
CA ASN A 55 -22.99 -5.79 0.24
C ASN A 55 -22.74 -4.98 1.53
N MET A 56 -21.62 -5.24 2.20
CA MET A 56 -21.23 -4.55 3.43
C MET A 56 -20.11 -3.54 3.14
N VAL A 57 -19.90 -2.58 4.05
CA VAL A 57 -18.86 -1.56 3.95
C VAL A 57 -17.87 -1.70 5.11
N VAL A 58 -16.57 -1.71 4.81
CA VAL A 58 -15.51 -1.68 5.82
C VAL A 58 -15.28 -0.23 6.26
N LEU A 59 -15.48 0.04 7.54
CA LEU A 59 -15.03 1.29 8.17
C LEU A 59 -13.63 1.07 8.76
N ARG A 60 -12.67 1.90 8.37
CA ARG A 60 -11.30 1.87 8.89
C ARG A 60 -11.07 3.12 9.71
N LEU A 61 -10.49 2.94 10.89
CA LEU A 61 -10.05 4.05 11.72
C LEU A 61 -8.81 4.72 11.09
N PRO A 62 -8.67 6.05 11.24
CA PRO A 62 -7.44 6.72 10.87
C PRO A 62 -6.26 6.10 11.64
N PRO A 63 -5.10 5.89 11.00
CA PRO A 63 -3.91 5.47 11.73
C PRO A 63 -3.54 6.52 12.78
N TYR A 64 -3.11 6.07 13.96
CA TYR A 64 -2.69 6.90 15.11
C TYR A 64 -3.79 7.71 15.79
N HIS A 65 -5.04 7.25 15.72
CA HIS A 65 -6.17 7.88 16.38
C HIS A 65 -6.83 6.88 17.35
N CYS A 66 -6.06 6.52 18.37
CA CYS A 66 -6.37 5.57 19.44
C CYS A 66 -7.68 5.89 20.18
N GLU A 67 -7.99 7.18 20.31
CA GLU A 67 -9.21 7.72 20.90
C GLU A 67 -10.48 7.29 20.17
N LEU A 68 -10.39 6.88 18.91
CA LEU A 68 -11.53 6.37 18.14
C LEU A 68 -11.58 4.84 18.09
N ASN A 69 -10.69 4.15 18.81
CA ASN A 69 -10.68 2.69 18.87
C ASN A 69 -11.31 2.17 20.18
N PRO A 70 -12.55 1.65 20.15
CA PRO A 70 -13.26 1.22 21.36
C PRO A 70 -12.50 0.16 22.19
N ILE A 71 -11.69 -0.68 21.54
CA ILE A 71 -10.90 -1.71 22.24
C ILE A 71 -9.70 -1.12 23.00
N GLU A 72 -9.08 -0.06 22.48
CA GLU A 72 -7.95 0.61 23.15
C GLU A 72 -8.45 1.39 24.38
N LEU A 73 -9.64 1.99 24.28
CA LEU A 73 -10.31 2.61 25.43
C LEU A 73 -10.62 1.57 26.52
N ALA A 74 -11.14 0.40 26.15
CA ALA A 74 -11.40 -0.68 27.10
C ALA A 74 -10.12 -1.18 27.80
N TRP A 75 -8.99 -1.27 27.08
CA TRP A 75 -7.70 -1.65 27.68
C TRP A 75 -7.05 -0.56 28.53
N SER A 76 -7.27 0.72 28.22
CA SER A 76 -6.77 1.83 29.05
C SER A 76 -7.44 1.94 30.43
N SER A 77 -8.54 1.24 30.63
CA SER A 77 -9.36 1.28 31.86
C SER A 77 -9.00 0.18 32.87
N VAL A 78 -7.88 -0.54 32.66
CA VAL A 78 -7.39 -1.62 33.54
C VAL A 78 -6.20 -1.13 34.37
#